data_AF-A0A0D2XXS1-F1
#
_entry.id   AF-A0A0D2XXS1-F1
#
_cell.length_a   1.000
_cell.length_b   1.000
_cell.length_c   1.000
_cell.angle_alpha   90.00
_cell.angle_beta   90.00
_cell.angle_gamma   90.00
#
_symmetry.space_group_name_H-M   'P 1'
#
loop_
_entity.id
_entity.type
_entity.pdbx_description
1 polymer ?
#
loop_
_entity_poly.entity_id
_entity_poly.type
_entity_poly.pdbx_seq_one_letter_code
_entity_poly.pdbx_strand_id
1 'polypeptide(L)'
;MTRLDYIALATDQPALVEDITVQMWSVSSILAKSRLGDIEISDEDKLITIRDDGEVKNIYIREDIAMAEQFQVDLELLKYFSSLLDLGAEHTQLVTLLLKEPIAQLSVILERYNIEIPDNLDNGDTGNQESDERK
;
A
#
# COMPACT_ATOMS: atom_id res chain seq x y z
N MET A 1 -10.17 2.17 -6.52
CA MET A 1 -9.57 2.44 -5.19
C MET A 1 -8.18 1.82 -5.05
N THR A 2 -7.27 2.59 -4.46
CA THR A 2 -5.97 2.13 -3.95
C THR A 2 -6.12 1.53 -2.56
N ARG A 3 -5.10 0.81 -2.06
CA ARG A 3 -5.09 0.32 -0.67
C ARG A 3 -5.19 1.45 0.34
N LEU A 4 -4.59 2.61 0.04
CA LEU A 4 -4.66 3.77 0.92
C LEU A 4 -6.10 4.28 1.07
N ASP A 5 -6.89 4.28 -0.02
CA ASP A 5 -8.31 4.67 0.01
C ASP A 5 -9.10 3.78 1.00
N TYR A 6 -8.88 2.46 0.95
CA TYR A 6 -9.53 1.52 1.88
C TYR A 6 -9.13 1.76 3.34
N ILE A 7 -7.84 2.04 3.60
CA ILE A 7 -7.35 2.32 4.95
C ILE A 7 -7.93 3.65 5.46
N ALA A 8 -8.05 4.66 4.60
CA ALA A 8 -8.64 5.94 4.96
C ALA A 8 -10.14 5.85 5.24
N LEU A 9 -10.89 5.06 4.46
CA LEU A 9 -12.29 4.74 4.78
C LEU A 9 -12.40 4.00 6.13
N ALA A 10 -11.49 3.05 6.38
CA ALA A 10 -11.44 2.31 7.65
C ALA A 10 -11.12 3.17 8.88
N THR A 11 -10.57 4.37 8.67
CA THR A 11 -10.15 5.30 9.71
C THR A 11 -10.97 6.59 9.72
N ASP A 12 -12.06 6.66 8.93
CA ASP A 12 -12.91 7.85 8.77
C ASP A 12 -12.11 9.11 8.36
N GLN A 13 -11.05 8.92 7.57
CA GLN A 13 -10.13 9.96 7.12
C GLN A 13 -9.97 10.05 5.58
N PRO A 14 -11.03 9.92 4.75
CA PRO A 14 -10.91 9.93 3.29
C PRO A 14 -10.36 11.26 2.74
N ALA A 15 -10.60 12.39 3.41
CA ALA A 15 -10.13 13.71 2.98
C ALA A 15 -8.60 13.88 3.08
N LEU A 16 -7.91 13.12 3.95
CA LEU A 16 -6.45 13.18 4.06
C LEU A 16 -5.75 12.55 2.87
N VAL A 17 -6.47 11.79 2.05
CA VAL A 17 -5.93 11.05 0.91
C VAL A 17 -6.02 11.81 -0.40
N GLU A 18 -6.92 12.80 -0.50
CA GLU A 18 -7.14 13.55 -1.74
C GLU A 18 -5.86 14.26 -2.24
N ASP A 19 -4.96 14.60 -1.32
CA ASP A 19 -3.68 15.25 -1.61
C ASP A 19 -2.47 14.29 -1.61
N ILE A 20 -2.66 12.98 -1.41
CA ILE A 20 -1.58 12.02 -1.18
C ILE A 20 -1.67 10.86 -2.17
N THR A 21 -0.68 10.77 -3.07
CA THR A 21 -0.53 9.60 -3.96
C THR A 21 0.48 8.62 -3.37
N VAL A 22 0.01 7.42 -2.97
CA VAL A 22 0.88 6.30 -2.58
C VAL A 22 0.86 5.22 -3.66
N GLN A 23 2.05 4.80 -4.11
CA GLN A 23 2.22 3.68 -5.03
C GLN A 23 3.04 2.58 -4.36
N MET A 24 2.65 1.32 -4.60
CA MET A 24 3.32 0.15 -4.04
C MET A 24 3.84 -0.73 -5.17
N TRP A 25 5.12 -1.09 -5.09
CA TRP A 25 5.83 -1.88 -6.10
C TRP A 25 6.45 -3.11 -5.46
N SER A 26 6.30 -4.25 -6.12
CA SER A 26 7.06 -5.45 -5.83
C SER A 26 8.32 -5.44 -6.70
N VAL A 27 9.49 -5.60 -6.09
CA VAL A 27 10.79 -5.55 -6.79
C VAL A 27 11.69 -6.70 -6.37
N SER A 28 12.55 -7.18 -7.26
CA SER A 28 13.36 -8.37 -6.97
C SER A 28 14.47 -8.13 -5.94
N SER A 29 14.95 -6.89 -5.77
CA SER A 29 15.93 -6.53 -4.73
C SER A 29 15.89 -5.04 -4.40
N ILE A 30 16.32 -4.66 -3.19
CA ILE A 30 16.38 -3.25 -2.76
C ILE A 30 17.76 -2.98 -2.17
N LEU A 31 18.62 -2.32 -2.94
CA LEU A 31 19.94 -1.93 -2.47
C LEU A 31 19.89 -0.56 -1.79
N ALA A 32 20.21 -0.51 -0.50
CA ALA A 32 20.42 0.74 0.19
C ALA A 32 21.87 1.22 0.03
N LYS A 33 22.00 2.50 -0.29
CA LYS A 33 23.27 3.21 -0.36
C LYS A 33 23.41 4.12 0.85
N SER A 34 24.48 3.91 1.59
CA SER A 34 24.90 4.69 2.74
C SER A 34 26.17 5.45 2.37
N ARG A 35 26.38 6.64 2.94
CA ARG A 35 27.62 7.40 2.72
C ARG A 35 28.28 7.74 4.05
N LEU A 36 29.57 7.43 4.17
CA LEU A 36 30.41 7.82 5.30
C LEU A 36 31.58 8.66 4.77
N GLY A 37 31.48 9.98 4.90
CA GLY A 37 32.43 10.90 4.27
C GLY A 37 32.37 10.79 2.75
N ASP A 38 33.47 10.39 2.11
CA ASP A 38 33.55 10.17 0.65
C ASP A 38 33.41 8.70 0.24
N ILE A 39 33.14 7.82 1.20
CA ILE A 39 32.95 6.38 0.94
C ILE A 39 31.46 6.10 0.76
N GLU A 40 31.08 5.64 -0.42
CA GLU A 40 29.77 5.04 -0.68
C GLU A 40 29.80 3.56 -0.27
N ILE A 41 28.92 3.18 0.63
CA ILE A 41 28.69 1.80 1.07
C ILE A 41 27.35 1.40 0.48
N SER A 42 27.34 0.37 -0.36
CA SER A 42 26.13 -0.12 -1.03
C SER A 42 26.01 -1.60 -0.74
N ASP A 43 25.41 -1.98 0.39
CA ASP A 43 25.42 -3.39 0.80
C ASP A 43 24.26 -3.84 1.71
N GLU A 44 23.30 -2.97 2.03
CA GLU A 44 22.13 -3.40 2.79
C GLU A 44 21.00 -3.76 1.82
N ASP A 45 20.76 -5.07 1.65
CA ASP A 45 19.58 -5.59 0.97
C ASP A 45 18.36 -5.43 1.89
N LYS A 46 17.57 -4.39 1.64
CA LYS A 46 16.40 -4.06 2.47
C LYS A 46 15.17 -4.83 2.01
N LEU A 47 14.28 -5.12 2.94
CA LEU A 47 13.01 -5.78 2.65
C LEU A 47 11.97 -4.82 2.07
N ILE A 48 12.03 -3.56 2.53
CA ILE A 48 11.12 -2.48 2.14
C ILE A 48 11.89 -1.16 2.14
N THR A 49 11.52 -0.25 1.24
CA THR A 49 11.93 1.14 1.32
C THR A 49 10.79 2.06 0.90
N ILE A 50 10.65 3.17 1.62
CA ILE A 50 9.63 4.19 1.38
C ILE A 50 10.37 5.44 0.92
N ARG A 51 10.04 5.91 -0.28
CA ARG A 51 10.61 7.13 -0.88
C ARG A 51 9.53 8.17 -1.08
N ASP A 52 9.92 9.41 -0.81
CA ASP A 52 9.11 10.59 -1.01
C ASP A 52 9.66 11.38 -2.19
N ASP A 53 8.98 11.29 -3.34
CA ASP A 53 9.37 12.01 -4.55
C ASP A 53 8.61 13.34 -4.69
N GLY A 54 8.03 13.85 -3.59
CA GLY A 54 7.27 15.10 -3.53
C GLY A 54 5.80 14.90 -3.87
N GLU A 55 5.49 14.57 -5.12
CA GLU A 55 4.10 14.35 -5.57
C GLU A 55 3.60 12.93 -5.27
N VAL A 56 4.52 11.96 -5.24
CA VAL A 56 4.21 10.54 -5.07
C VAL A 56 5.09 9.95 -3.97
N LYS A 57 4.45 9.19 -3.08
CA LYS A 57 5.12 8.35 -2.09
C LYS A 57 5.23 6.95 -2.66
N ASN A 58 6.44 6.52 -2.96
CA ASN A 58 6.72 5.20 -3.52
C ASN A 58 7.15 4.23 -2.42
N ILE A 59 6.46 3.10 -2.30
CA ILE A 59 6.81 2.00 -1.42
C ILE A 59 7.30 0.84 -2.29
N TYR A 60 8.54 0.43 -2.10
CA TYR A 60 9.12 -0.73 -2.77
C TYR A 60 9.26 -1.86 -1.76
N ILE A 61 8.75 -3.04 -2.10
CA ILE A 61 8.76 -4.25 -1.27
C ILE A 61 9.47 -5.34 -2.06
N ARG A 62 10.38 -6.08 -1.41
CA ARG A 62 11.08 -7.19 -2.05
C ARG A 62 10.08 -8.32 -2.37
N GLU A 63 10.17 -8.91 -3.56
CA GLU A 63 9.30 -10.03 -3.98
C GLU A 63 9.50 -11.27 -3.10
N ASP A 64 10.76 -11.66 -2.92
CA ASP A 64 11.15 -12.87 -2.21
C ASP A 64 11.47 -12.56 -0.74
N ILE A 65 10.41 -12.37 0.06
CA ILE A 65 10.52 -12.19 1.51
C ILE A 65 10.40 -13.55 2.20
N ALA A 66 11.39 -13.90 3.01
CA ALA A 66 11.28 -15.10 3.83
C ALA A 66 10.12 -14.94 4.81
N MET A 67 9.39 -16.02 5.11
CA MET A 67 8.27 -15.97 6.07
C MET A 67 8.70 -15.40 7.44
N ALA A 68 9.93 -15.69 7.86
CA ALA A 68 10.52 -15.15 9.09
C ALA A 68 10.82 -13.65 9.03
N GLU A 69 10.81 -13.02 7.86
CA GLU A 69 11.11 -11.61 7.63
C GLU A 69 9.84 -10.78 7.32
N GLN A 70 8.75 -11.44 6.93
CA GLN A 70 7.47 -10.79 6.58
C GLN A 70 6.96 -9.85 7.68
N PHE A 71 7.15 -10.21 8.93
CA PHE A 71 6.73 -9.38 10.06
C PHE A 71 7.40 -7.99 10.07
N GLN A 72 8.62 -7.87 9.54
CA GLN A 72 9.35 -6.61 9.49
C GLN A 72 8.70 -5.66 8.48
N VAL A 73 8.35 -6.19 7.31
CA VAL A 73 7.63 -5.45 6.26
C VAL A 73 6.25 -5.02 6.76
N ASP A 74 5.50 -5.93 7.38
CA ASP A 74 4.19 -5.63 7.94
C ASP A 74 4.28 -4.49 8.99
N LEU A 75 5.28 -4.55 9.87
CA LEU A 75 5.48 -3.55 10.91
C LEU A 75 5.86 -2.18 10.34
N GLU A 76 6.69 -2.14 9.30
CA GLU A 76 7.13 -0.89 8.66
C GLU A 76 5.99 -0.22 7.89
N LEU A 77 5.18 -1.01 7.18
CA LEU A 77 3.95 -0.52 6.55
C LEU A 77 2.97 0.02 7.60
N LEU A 78 2.74 -0.72 8.68
CA LEU A 78 1.83 -0.26 9.74
C LEU A 78 2.31 1.06 10.35
N LYS A 79 3.60 1.19 10.65
CA LYS A 79 4.18 2.46 11.14
C LYS A 79 4.01 3.60 10.16
N TYR A 80 4.26 3.34 8.86
CA TYR A 80 4.11 4.35 7.82
C TYR A 80 2.67 4.84 7.74
N PHE A 81 1.70 3.94 7.57
CA PHE A 81 0.29 4.34 7.50
C PHE A 81 -0.20 4.95 8.82
N SER A 82 0.31 4.49 9.97
CA SER A 82 -0.02 5.10 11.27
C SER A 82 0.56 6.50 11.48
N SER A 83 1.61 6.86 10.74
CA SER A 83 2.11 8.24 10.72
C SER A 83 1.39 9.11 9.70
N LEU A 84 0.89 8.49 8.64
CA LEU A 84 0.18 9.16 7.55
C LEU A 84 -1.27 9.47 7.93
N LEU A 85 -1.90 8.55 8.63
CA LEU A 85 -3.28 8.61 9.11
C LEU A 85 -3.21 8.62 10.63
N ASP A 86 -4.03 9.42 11.30
CA ASP A 86 -4.07 9.52 12.76
C ASP A 86 -4.73 8.25 13.33
N LEU A 87 -3.98 7.15 13.31
CA LEU A 87 -4.44 5.80 13.55
C LEU A 87 -4.57 5.51 15.04
N GLY A 88 -5.80 5.56 15.53
CA GLY A 88 -6.16 5.09 16.86
C GLY A 88 -5.95 3.58 17.07
N ALA A 89 -5.89 3.16 18.32
CA ALA A 89 -5.76 1.75 18.71
C ALA A 89 -6.94 0.89 18.20
N GLU A 90 -8.13 1.50 18.15
CA GLU A 90 -9.37 0.94 17.65
C GLU A 90 -9.32 0.55 16.16
N HIS A 91 -8.53 1.27 15.37
CA HIS A 91 -8.40 1.02 13.92
C HIS A 91 -7.25 0.06 13.59
N THR A 92 -6.32 -0.16 14.53
CA THR A 92 -5.09 -0.93 14.29
C THR A 92 -5.37 -2.35 13.79
N GLN A 93 -6.39 -3.03 14.35
CA GLN A 93 -6.74 -4.39 13.93
C GLN A 93 -7.25 -4.43 12.48
N LEU A 94 -8.16 -3.53 12.12
CA LEU A 94 -8.73 -3.46 10.79
C LEU A 94 -7.67 -3.04 9.76
N VAL A 95 -6.85 -2.04 10.05
CA VAL A 95 -5.75 -1.62 9.17
C VAL A 95 -4.74 -2.73 8.97
N THR A 96 -4.38 -3.46 10.03
CA THR A 96 -3.48 -4.63 9.91
C THR A 96 -4.06 -5.68 8.96
N LEU A 97 -5.37 -5.91 9.01
CA LEU A 97 -6.04 -6.84 8.10
C LEU A 97 -6.00 -6.32 6.64
N LEU A 98 -6.29 -5.04 6.42
CA LEU A 98 -6.27 -4.42 5.08
C LEU A 98 -4.86 -4.39 4.45
N LEU A 99 -3.82 -4.32 5.27
CA LEU A 99 -2.43 -4.39 4.79
C LEU A 99 -2.05 -5.79 4.31
N LYS A 100 -2.59 -6.84 4.93
CA LYS A 100 -2.23 -8.24 4.66
C LYS A 100 -3.03 -8.86 3.53
N GLU A 101 -4.22 -8.37 3.30
CA GLU A 101 -5.14 -8.98 2.35
C GLU A 101 -4.92 -8.46 0.92
N PRO A 102 -5.19 -9.29 -0.10
CA PRO A 102 -5.16 -8.86 -1.49
C PRO A 102 -6.11 -7.69 -1.74
N ILE A 103 -5.78 -6.79 -2.67
CA ILE A 103 -6.62 -5.62 -3.01
C ILE A 103 -8.07 -6.06 -3.32
N ALA A 104 -8.24 -7.19 -4.00
CA ALA A 104 -9.55 -7.75 -4.35
C ALA A 104 -10.42 -8.16 -3.15
N GLN A 105 -9.86 -8.29 -1.94
CA GLN A 105 -10.59 -8.65 -0.72
C GLN A 105 -10.91 -7.44 0.16
N LEU A 106 -10.33 -6.26 -0.10
CA LEU A 106 -10.43 -5.12 0.81
C LEU A 106 -11.86 -4.59 0.93
N SER A 107 -12.62 -4.56 -0.16
CA SER A 107 -14.03 -4.15 -0.14
C SER A 107 -14.87 -5.08 0.74
N VAL A 108 -14.74 -6.39 0.55
CA VAL A 108 -15.43 -7.43 1.34
C VAL A 108 -15.09 -7.30 2.83
N ILE A 109 -13.85 -6.93 3.15
CA ILE A 109 -13.44 -6.69 4.54
C ILE A 109 -14.16 -5.48 5.11
N LEU A 110 -14.18 -4.34 4.42
CA LEU A 110 -14.89 -3.13 4.90
C LEU A 110 -16.39 -3.40 5.12
N GLU A 111 -17.05 -4.11 4.20
CA GLU A 111 -18.46 -4.49 4.32
C GLU A 111 -18.73 -5.31 5.58
N ARG A 112 -17.85 -6.26 5.93
CA ARG A 112 -17.98 -7.07 7.17
C ARG A 112 -17.88 -6.23 8.44
N TYR A 113 -17.25 -5.06 8.35
CA TYR A 113 -17.15 -4.09 9.44
C TYR A 113 -18.23 -2.99 9.36
N ASN A 114 -19.22 -3.12 8.47
CA ASN A 114 -20.29 -2.15 8.22
C ASN A 114 -19.78 -0.77 7.77
N ILE A 115 -18.69 -0.74 7.01
CA ILE A 115 -18.13 0.50 6.44
C ILE A 115 -18.60 0.58 4.99
N GLU A 116 -19.39 1.62 4.70
CA GLU A 116 -19.92 1.85 3.36
C GLU A 116 -18.83 2.35 2.41
N ILE A 117 -18.77 1.75 1.23
CA ILE A 117 -17.87 2.15 0.16
C ILE A 117 -18.66 3.08 -0.75
N PRO A 118 -18.21 4.32 -0.99
CA PRO A 118 -18.94 5.23 -1.87
C PRO A 118 -19.04 4.65 -3.28
N ASP A 119 -20.25 4.60 -3.83
CA ASP A 119 -20.55 4.09 -5.20
C ASP A 119 -19.74 4.82 -6.30
N ASN A 120 -19.23 6.01 -6.00
CA ASN A 120 -18.60 6.92 -6.95
C ASN A 120 -17.08 6.68 -7.15
N LEU A 121 -16.51 5.65 -6.51
CA LEU A 121 -15.06 5.34 -6.57
C LEU A 121 -14.74 4.08 -7.40
N ASP A 122 -15.76 3.52 -8.07
CA ASP A 122 -15.62 2.53 -9.13
C ASP A 122 -15.07 3.22 -10.38
N ASN A 123 -13.75 3.27 -10.50
CA ASN A 123 -13.12 3.52 -11.80
C ASN A 123 -13.45 2.33 -12.68
N GLY A 124 -14.52 2.50 -13.46
CA GLY A 124 -15.02 1.52 -14.39
C GLY A 124 -13.91 0.83 -15.17
N ASP A 125 -13.83 -0.48 -14.96
CA ASP A 125 -13.44 -1.38 -16.03
C ASP A 125 -14.39 -1.13 -17.21
N THR A 126 -13.91 -0.36 -18.19
CA THR A 126 -14.53 -0.29 -19.51
C THR A 126 -13.59 -0.93 -20.51
N GLY A 127 -13.58 -2.26 -20.49
CA GLY A 127 -14.14 -3.00 -21.61
C GLY A 127 -13.15 -3.33 -22.71
N ASN A 128 -12.37 -4.39 -22.51
CA ASN A 128 -11.78 -5.12 -23.61
C ASN A 128 -12.79 -6.16 -24.14
N GLN A 129 -13.76 -5.71 -24.94
CA GLN A 129 -14.55 -6.57 -25.82
C GLN A 129 -14.74 -5.89 -27.19
N GLU A 130 -13.87 -6.21 -28.12
CA GLU A 130 -14.26 -6.38 -29.52
C GLU A 130 -13.56 -7.64 -30.06
N SER A 131 -14.19 -8.78 -29.76
CA SER A 131 -14.12 -9.95 -30.63
C SER A 131 -15.09 -9.70 -31.78
N ASP A 132 -14.57 -9.43 -32.97
CA ASP A 132 -15.35 -9.51 -34.20
C ASP A 132 -14.79 -10.65 -35.07
N GLU A 133 -15.22 -11.86 -34.75
CA GLU A 133 -15.34 -12.91 -35.75
C GLU A 133 -16.63 -12.65 -36.55
N ARG A 134 -16.54 -12.17 -37.80
CA ARG A 134 -17.36 -12.61 -38.96
C ARG A 134 -16.72 -12.17 -40.29
N LYS A 135 -16.11 -13.09 -41.05
CA LYS A 135 -16.71 -13.75 -42.24
C LYS A 135 -15.73 -14.66 -42.96
#